data_AF-K2G5D4-F1
#
_entry.id   AF-K2G5D4-F1
#
_cell.length_a   1.000
_cell.length_b   1.000
_cell.length_c   1.000
_cell.angle_alpha   90.00
_cell.angle_beta   90.00
_cell.angle_gamma   90.00
#
_symmetry.space_group_name_H-M   'P 1'
#
loop_
_entity.id
_entity.type
_entity.pdbx_description
1 polymer ?
#
loop_
_entity_poly.entity_id
_entity_poly.type
_entity_poly.pdbx_seq_one_letter_code
_entity_poly.pdbx_strand_id
1 'polypeptide(L)'
;MIKTKEAEITTFAINKNVEKALDMAEQYKDAFLEGKNALMIAKSQGKKITQKRLDRIFWLGNTKKEDLLKFIETQCNDSDFRAIRSEIEERSKTQWIEKWIYMELRAWLINIKNITS
;
A
#
# COMPACT_ATOMS: atom_id res chain seq x y z
N MET A 1 -44.78 17.87 -14.04
CA MET A 1 -43.46 18.15 -14.61
C MET A 1 -42.41 17.60 -13.64
N ILE A 2 -41.59 16.68 -14.10
CA ILE A 2 -40.74 15.81 -13.28
C ILE A 2 -39.61 16.65 -12.68
N LYS A 3 -39.42 16.52 -11.35
CA LYS A 3 -38.31 17.11 -10.60
C LYS A 3 -37.00 16.56 -11.15
N THR A 4 -36.17 17.39 -11.76
CA THR A 4 -34.79 17.07 -12.06
C THR A 4 -34.06 16.94 -10.72
N LYS A 5 -33.98 15.72 -10.17
CA LYS A 5 -32.91 15.37 -9.26
C LYS A 5 -31.67 15.27 -10.13
N GLU A 6 -30.94 16.37 -10.21
CA GLU A 6 -29.51 16.29 -10.50
C GLU A 6 -28.96 15.34 -9.45
N ALA A 7 -28.67 14.11 -9.87
CA ALA A 7 -27.86 13.22 -9.08
C ALA A 7 -26.59 14.03 -8.78
N GLU A 8 -26.32 14.26 -7.51
CA GLU A 8 -25.05 14.76 -7.02
C GLU A 8 -23.98 13.79 -7.52
N ILE A 9 -23.46 14.06 -8.72
CA ILE A 9 -22.24 13.45 -9.19
C ILE A 9 -21.17 14.12 -8.33
N THR A 10 -21.03 13.59 -7.12
CA THR A 10 -19.93 13.84 -6.22
C THR A 10 -18.74 13.13 -6.86
N THR A 11 -18.30 13.63 -8.01
CA THR A 11 -17.03 13.24 -8.61
C THR A 11 -15.99 13.77 -7.64
N PHE A 12 -15.62 12.91 -6.69
CA PHE A 12 -14.43 13.01 -5.88
C PHE A 12 -13.33 13.56 -6.79
N ALA A 13 -12.97 14.84 -6.62
CA ALA A 13 -11.66 15.29 -7.04
C ALA A 13 -10.70 14.50 -6.16
N ILE A 14 -10.29 13.32 -6.63
CA ILE A 14 -9.33 12.52 -5.88
C ILE A 14 -8.11 13.41 -5.80
N ASN A 15 -7.75 13.77 -4.57
CA ASN A 15 -6.60 14.62 -4.33
C ASN A 15 -5.40 13.92 -4.98
N LYS A 16 -4.64 14.66 -5.82
CA LYS A 16 -3.44 14.16 -6.51
C LYS A 16 -2.46 13.43 -5.57
N ASN A 17 -2.41 13.82 -4.30
CA ASN A 17 -1.61 13.14 -3.29
C ASN A 17 -2.16 11.76 -2.92
N VAL A 18 -3.49 11.61 -2.83
CA VAL A 18 -4.16 10.32 -2.59
C VAL A 18 -3.92 9.38 -3.77
N GLU A 19 -4.13 9.84 -5.01
CA GLU A 19 -3.83 9.05 -6.22
C GLU A 19 -2.39 8.55 -6.23
N LYS A 20 -1.44 9.46 -5.99
CA LYS A 20 -0.01 9.12 -5.97
C LYS A 20 0.34 8.14 -4.86
N ALA A 21 -0.20 8.29 -3.66
CA ALA A 21 0.05 7.36 -2.56
C ALA A 21 -0.51 5.95 -2.88
N LEU A 22 -1.67 5.87 -3.53
CA LEU A 22 -2.26 4.60 -3.93
C LEU A 22 -1.46 3.91 -5.05
N ASP A 23 -0.95 4.68 -6.01
CA ASP A 23 -0.02 4.16 -7.03
C ASP A 23 1.27 3.62 -6.38
N MET A 24 1.85 4.36 -5.42
CA MET A 24 3.02 3.91 -4.66
C MET A 24 2.74 2.65 -3.82
N ALA A 25 1.52 2.51 -3.27
CA ALA A 25 1.10 1.30 -2.57
C ALA A 25 1.00 0.09 -3.51
N GLU A 26 0.53 0.30 -4.75
CA GLU A 26 0.50 -0.74 -5.78
C GLU A 26 1.92 -1.16 -6.17
N GLN A 27 2.83 -0.20 -6.39
CA GLN A 27 4.25 -0.49 -6.66
C GLN A 27 4.92 -1.28 -5.53
N TYR A 28 4.60 -0.98 -4.27
CA TYR A 28 5.05 -1.76 -3.13
C TYR A 28 4.52 -3.19 -3.18
N LYS A 29 3.21 -3.36 -3.42
CA LYS A 29 2.56 -4.67 -3.53
C LYS A 29 3.24 -5.54 -4.58
N ASP A 30 3.45 -5.00 -5.78
CA ASP A 30 4.05 -5.72 -6.89
C ASP A 30 5.49 -6.13 -6.59
N ALA A 31 6.31 -5.21 -6.06
CA ALA A 31 7.69 -5.50 -5.66
C ALA A 31 7.76 -6.57 -4.55
N PHE A 32 6.83 -6.55 -3.61
CA PHE A 32 6.77 -7.57 -2.55
C PHE A 32 6.38 -8.94 -3.11
N LEU A 33 5.40 -9.01 -4.02
CA LEU A 33 4.99 -10.24 -4.67
C LEU A 33 6.11 -10.83 -5.53
N GLU A 34 6.87 -9.99 -6.22
CA GLU A 34 8.08 -10.41 -6.95
C GLU A 34 9.11 -11.03 -6.00
N GLY A 35 9.41 -10.37 -4.87
CA GLY A 35 10.30 -10.90 -3.83
C GLY A 35 9.80 -12.24 -3.28
N LYS A 36 8.50 -12.38 -3.02
CA LYS A 36 7.89 -13.63 -2.59
C LYS A 36 8.08 -14.74 -3.62
N ASN A 37 7.86 -14.47 -4.91
CA ASN A 37 8.07 -15.45 -5.97
C ASN A 37 9.53 -15.88 -6.05
N ALA A 38 10.48 -14.95 -5.96
CA ALA A 38 11.90 -15.24 -5.92
C ALA A 38 12.29 -16.12 -4.70
N LEU A 39 11.68 -15.86 -3.54
CA LEU A 39 11.86 -16.69 -2.35
C LEU A 39 11.33 -18.12 -2.56
N MET A 40 10.15 -18.27 -3.17
CA MET A 40 9.56 -19.57 -3.47
C MET A 40 10.43 -20.39 -4.41
N ILE A 41 10.98 -19.79 -5.46
CA ILE A 41 11.92 -20.43 -6.38
C ILE A 41 13.21 -20.83 -5.64
N ALA A 42 13.74 -19.96 -4.78
CA ALA A 42 14.94 -20.27 -4.02
C ALA A 42 14.73 -21.45 -3.06
N LYS A 43 13.54 -21.55 -2.44
CA LYS A 43 13.15 -22.68 -1.58
C LYS A 43 12.95 -23.97 -2.38
N SER A 44 12.31 -23.93 -3.55
CA SER A 44 12.10 -25.13 -4.37
C SER A 44 13.40 -25.75 -4.89
N GLN A 45 14.45 -24.92 -5.03
CA GLN A 45 15.81 -25.38 -5.37
C GLN A 45 16.59 -25.97 -4.18
N GLY A 46 15.98 -26.10 -2.99
CA GLY A 46 16.65 -26.62 -1.79
C GLY A 46 17.75 -25.71 -1.24
N LYS A 47 17.82 -24.44 -1.70
CA LYS A 47 18.86 -23.52 -1.26
C LYS A 47 18.55 -23.02 0.15
N LYS A 48 19.53 -23.11 1.05
CA LYS A 48 19.45 -22.46 2.37
C LYS A 48 19.30 -20.94 2.17
N ILE A 49 18.23 -20.38 2.73
CA ILE A 49 17.96 -18.94 2.68
C ILE A 49 18.64 -18.30 3.89
N THR A 50 19.71 -17.56 3.64
CA THR A 50 20.38 -16.74 4.67
C THR A 50 19.67 -15.40 4.81
N GLN A 51 19.86 -14.74 5.96
CA GLN A 51 19.31 -13.40 6.19
C GLN A 51 19.71 -12.42 5.07
N LYS A 52 21.01 -12.33 4.76
CA LYS A 52 21.54 -11.49 3.66
C LYS A 52 20.84 -11.72 2.32
N ARG A 53 20.43 -12.97 2.04
CA ARG A 53 19.73 -13.29 0.79
C ARG A 53 18.26 -12.88 0.86
N LEU A 54 17.63 -13.07 2.01
CA LEU A 54 16.26 -12.63 2.25
C LEU A 54 16.16 -11.11 2.17
N ASP A 55 17.10 -10.38 2.76
CA ASP A 55 17.22 -8.92 2.65
C ASP A 55 17.33 -8.48 1.21
N ARG A 56 18.16 -9.16 0.41
CA ARG A 56 18.32 -8.87 -1.02
C ARG A 56 17.04 -9.12 -1.82
N ILE A 57 16.32 -10.20 -1.52
CA ILE A 57 15.07 -10.56 -2.18
C ILE A 57 14.00 -9.49 -1.93
N PHE A 58 13.88 -9.00 -0.70
CA PHE A 58 12.87 -8.02 -0.32
C PHE A 58 13.36 -6.58 -0.32
N TRP A 59 14.58 -6.31 -0.79
CA TRP A 59 15.19 -4.97 -0.79
C TRP A 59 14.30 -3.96 -1.52
N LEU A 60 13.85 -4.28 -2.74
CA LEU A 60 13.01 -3.37 -3.53
C LEU A 60 11.67 -3.10 -2.85
N GLY A 61 11.01 -4.15 -2.33
CA GLY A 61 9.77 -3.99 -1.58
C GLY A 61 9.95 -3.10 -0.34
N ASN A 62 11.03 -3.29 0.41
CA ASN A 62 11.34 -2.44 1.57
C ASN A 62 11.59 -0.98 1.19
N THR A 63 12.35 -0.71 0.12
CA THR A 63 12.56 0.65 -0.38
C THR A 63 11.24 1.31 -0.79
N LYS A 64 10.39 0.60 -1.54
CA LYS A 64 9.07 1.12 -1.97
C LYS A 64 8.15 1.42 -0.81
N LYS A 65 8.17 0.59 0.23
CA LYS A 65 7.48 0.85 1.49
C LYS A 65 7.98 2.14 2.13
N GLU A 66 9.29 2.31 2.30
CA GLU A 66 9.87 3.50 2.92
C GLU A 66 9.53 4.78 2.14
N ASP A 67 9.61 4.73 0.81
CA ASP A 67 9.22 5.83 -0.07
C ASP A 67 7.75 6.21 0.13
N LEU A 68 6.84 5.23 0.18
CA LEU A 68 5.41 5.45 0.43
C LEU A 68 5.16 6.10 1.79
N LEU A 69 5.73 5.54 2.85
CA LEU A 69 5.52 6.04 4.21
C LEU A 69 6.02 7.49 4.34
N LYS A 70 7.21 7.78 3.80
CA LYS A 70 7.79 9.12 3.79
C LYS A 70 6.97 10.10 2.94
N PHE A 71 6.45 9.66 1.79
CA PHE A 71 5.57 10.49 0.96
C PHE A 71 4.30 10.86 1.73
N ILE A 72 3.65 9.90 2.39
CA ILE A 72 2.45 10.14 3.20
C ILE A 72 2.75 11.10 4.35
N GLU A 73 3.82 10.86 5.10
CA GLU A 73 4.19 11.69 6.25
C GLU A 73 4.51 13.15 5.86
N THR A 74 5.14 13.36 4.71
CA THR A 74 5.65 14.69 4.33
C THR A 74 4.74 15.46 3.37
N GLN A 75 3.88 14.79 2.61
CA GLN A 75 3.09 15.41 1.52
C GLN A 75 1.58 15.26 1.70
N CYS A 76 1.10 14.35 2.56
CA CYS A 76 -0.33 14.13 2.77
C CYS A 76 -0.82 14.84 4.03
N ASN A 77 -1.97 15.52 3.93
CA ASN A 77 -2.64 16.07 5.10
C ASN A 77 -3.56 15.00 5.75
N ASP A 78 -4.19 15.37 6.87
CA ASP A 78 -5.09 14.49 7.63
C ASP A 78 -6.32 14.00 6.83
N SER A 79 -6.77 14.75 5.83
CA SER A 79 -7.85 14.32 4.93
C SER A 79 -7.35 13.26 3.95
N ASP A 80 -6.19 13.51 3.33
CA ASP A 80 -5.53 12.58 2.40
C ASP A 80 -5.23 11.26 3.07
N PHE A 81 -4.65 11.32 4.27
CA PHE A 81 -4.37 10.14 5.08
C PHE A 81 -5.63 9.29 5.33
N ARG A 82 -6.76 9.93 5.68
CA ARG A 82 -8.04 9.23 5.90
C ARG A 82 -8.57 8.57 4.63
N ALA A 83 -8.44 9.24 3.48
CA ALA A 83 -8.83 8.68 2.18
C ALA A 83 -7.96 7.47 1.81
N ILE A 84 -6.63 7.61 1.91
CA ILE A 84 -5.66 6.53 1.65
C ILE A 84 -5.96 5.33 2.55
N ARG A 85 -6.14 5.56 3.86
CA ARG A 85 -6.43 4.48 4.81
C ARG A 85 -7.73 3.75 4.46
N SER A 86 -8.79 4.48 4.12
CA SER A 86 -10.09 3.89 3.76
C SER A 86 -9.96 3.01 2.51
N GLU A 87 -9.25 3.48 1.49
CA GLU A 87 -9.04 2.74 0.26
C GLU A 87 -8.18 1.48 0.48
N ILE A 88 -7.07 1.57 1.23
CA ILE A 88 -6.24 0.41 1.58
C ILE A 88 -7.04 -0.61 2.41
N GLU A 89 -7.91 -0.14 3.31
CA GLU A 89 -8.80 -1.01 4.07
C GLU A 89 -9.82 -1.74 3.19
N GLU A 90 -10.38 -1.07 2.18
CA GLU A 90 -11.28 -1.71 1.22
C GLU A 90 -10.54 -2.77 0.40
N ARG A 91 -9.35 -2.45 -0.12
CA ARG A 91 -8.50 -3.41 -0.86
C ARG A 91 -8.06 -4.59 -0.01
N SER A 92 -7.95 -4.45 1.31
CA SER A 92 -7.65 -5.58 2.20
C SER A 92 -8.73 -6.66 2.24
N LYS A 93 -9.89 -6.42 1.65
CA LYS A 93 -10.97 -7.40 1.51
C LYS A 93 -10.82 -8.31 0.29
N THR A 94 -9.77 -8.13 -0.54
CA THR A 94 -9.52 -8.94 -1.74
C THR A 94 -8.93 -10.33 -1.43
N GLN A 95 -8.41 -11.04 -2.46
CA GLN A 95 -7.84 -12.37 -2.34
C GLN A 95 -6.74 -12.46 -1.28
N TRP A 96 -6.60 -13.63 -0.64
CA TRP A 96 -5.83 -13.83 0.59
C TRP A 96 -4.39 -13.29 0.57
N ILE A 97 -3.70 -13.40 -0.56
CA ILE A 97 -2.30 -12.97 -0.68
C ILE A 97 -2.15 -11.45 -0.71
N GLU A 98 -3.03 -10.76 -1.43
CA GLU A 98 -3.05 -9.30 -1.52
C GLU A 98 -3.61 -8.69 -0.24
N LYS A 99 -4.62 -9.36 0.35
CA LYS A 99 -5.17 -9.03 1.66
C LYS A 99 -4.10 -8.86 2.73
N TRP A 100 -3.15 -9.79 2.82
CA TRP A 100 -2.07 -9.70 3.81
C TRP A 100 -1.19 -8.47 3.61
N ILE A 101 -0.87 -8.11 2.36
CA ILE A 101 -0.06 -6.94 2.02
C ILE A 101 -0.80 -5.65 2.43
N TYR A 102 -2.09 -5.56 2.10
CA TYR A 102 -2.90 -4.40 2.46
C TYR A 102 -3.17 -4.30 3.97
N MET A 103 -3.29 -5.43 4.68
CA MET A 103 -3.36 -5.44 6.16
C MET A 103 -2.07 -4.93 6.80
N GLU A 104 -0.91 -5.30 6.24
CA GLU A 104 0.39 -4.81 6.69
C GLU A 104 0.54 -3.31 6.46
N LEU A 105 0.20 -2.83 5.25
CA LEU A 105 0.13 -1.40 4.93
C LEU A 105 -0.77 -0.64 5.91
N ARG A 106 -1.96 -1.17 6.20
CA ARG A 106 -2.90 -0.58 7.17
C ARG A 106 -2.27 -0.46 8.56
N ALA A 107 -1.54 -1.47 9.03
CA ALA A 107 -0.86 -1.43 10.31
C ALA A 107 0.25 -0.36 10.36
N TRP A 108 1.01 -0.19 9.28
CA TRP A 108 2.03 0.86 9.20
C TRP A 108 1.44 2.26 9.20
N LEU A 109 0.35 2.48 8.46
CA LEU A 109 -0.35 3.76 8.45
C LEU A 109 -0.81 4.17 9.86
N ILE A 110 -1.34 3.21 10.65
CA ILE A 110 -1.73 3.46 12.05
C ILE A 110 -0.51 3.92 12.87
N ASN A 111 0.66 3.31 12.66
CA ASN A 111 1.86 3.62 13.43
C ASN A 111 2.48 4.99 13.08
N ILE A 112 2.37 5.46 11.82
CA ILE A 112 2.85 6.81 11.45
C ILE A 112 2.19 7.89 12.31
N LYS A 113 0.87 7.81 12.53
CA LYS A 113 0.13 8.85 13.27
C LYS A 113 0.45 8.86 14.77
N ASN A 114 0.86 7.73 15.34
CA ASN A 114 1.23 7.61 16.74
C ASN A 114 2.64 8.17 17.04
N ILE A 115 3.48 8.36 16.02
CA ILE A 115 4.82 8.94 16.17
C ILE A 115 4.79 10.48 16.05
N THR A 116 3.75 11.02 15.40
CA THR A 116 3.60 12.45 15.10
C THR A 116 2.58 13.19 15.98
N SER A 117 1.91 12.48 16.91
CA SER A 117 1.01 13.06 17.94
C SER A 117 1.71 13.14 19.28
#